data_AF-A0A9P7C0J4-F1
#
_entry.id   AF-A0A9P7C0J4-F1
#
_cell.length_a   1.000
_cell.length_b   1.000
_cell.length_c   1.000
_cell.angle_alpha   90.00
_cell.angle_beta   90.00
_cell.angle_gamma   90.00
#
_symmetry.space_group_name_H-M   'P 1'
#
loop_
_entity.id
_entity.type
_entity.pdbx_description
1 polymer ?
#
loop_
_entity_poly.entity_id
_entity_poly.type
_entity_poly.pdbx_seq_one_letter_code
_entity_poly.pdbx_strand_id
1 'polypeptide(L)'
;MSLYDEDLPSVDEFVYLGIPFSSKGISVSAMVKHRASSTLFAMSQLNAMGLNRNGFSLLLSARLYASFVRPKLEYGLAIAHLLKKDYTELNRVQDRCASAHL
;
A
#
# COMPACT_ATOMS: atom_id res chain seq x y z
N MET A 1 16.04 -21.00 -19.79
CA MET A 1 15.16 -20.16 -20.63
C MET A 1 15.86 -18.82 -20.67
N SER A 2 16.35 -18.40 -21.83
CA SER A 2 17.09 -17.14 -21.97
C SER A 2 16.21 -16.11 -22.69
N LEU A 3 16.36 -14.84 -22.30
CA LEU A 3 15.76 -13.70 -22.98
C LEU A 3 16.89 -12.74 -23.30
N TYR A 4 17.06 -12.39 -24.58
CA TYR A 4 18.19 -11.57 -25.05
C TYR A 4 19.57 -12.11 -24.62
N ASP A 5 19.75 -13.43 -24.73
CA ASP A 5 20.98 -14.14 -24.33
C ASP A 5 21.35 -14.02 -22.84
N GLU A 6 20.44 -13.52 -21.99
CA GLU A 6 20.56 -13.58 -20.53
C GLU A 6 19.71 -14.72 -19.96
N ASP A 7 20.31 -15.50 -19.07
CA ASP A 7 19.59 -16.54 -18.33
C ASP A 7 18.59 -15.91 -17.35
N LEU A 8 17.32 -16.24 -17.52
CA LEU A 8 16.27 -15.76 -16.62
C LEU A 8 16.36 -16.48 -15.26
N PRO A 9 16.48 -15.73 -14.15
CA PRO A 9 16.45 -16.34 -12.83
C PRO A 9 15.08 -16.96 -12.57
N SER A 10 15.08 -18.22 -12.12
CA SER A 10 13.87 -18.86 -11.63
C SER A 10 13.63 -18.41 -10.18
N VAL A 11 12.56 -17.68 -9.96
CA VAL A 11 12.14 -17.16 -8.65
C VAL A 11 10.68 -17.51 -8.39
N ASP A 12 10.38 -17.92 -7.15
CA ASP A 12 9.03 -18.29 -6.73
C ASP A 12 8.07 -17.10 -6.67
N GLU A 13 8.60 -15.93 -6.33
CA GLU A 13 7.89 -14.64 -6.36
C GLU A 13 8.76 -13.54 -6.97
N PHE A 14 8.15 -12.65 -7.74
CA PHE A 14 8.80 -11.46 -8.29
C PHE A 14 7.88 -10.24 -8.21
N VAL A 15 8.45 -9.03 -8.21
CA VAL A 15 7.69 -7.79 -8.15
C VAL A 15 7.76 -7.07 -9.48
N TYR A 16 6.61 -6.76 -10.06
CA TYR A 16 6.50 -5.95 -11.28
C TYR A 16 5.61 -4.74 -11.03
N LEU A 17 6.12 -3.53 -11.30
CA LEU A 17 5.45 -2.25 -11.01
C LEU A 17 4.95 -2.12 -9.56
N GLY A 18 5.64 -2.76 -8.61
CA GLY A 18 5.24 -2.78 -7.19
C GLY A 18 4.09 -3.75 -6.86
N ILE A 19 3.71 -4.64 -7.78
CA ILE A 19 2.74 -5.72 -7.56
C ILE A 19 3.50 -7.05 -7.48
N PRO A 20 3.35 -7.81 -6.37
CA PRO A 20 3.99 -9.12 -6.25
C PRO A 20 3.22 -10.19 -7.03
N PHE A 21 3.96 -10.94 -7.83
CA PHE A 21 3.50 -12.08 -8.60
C PHE A 21 4.14 -13.36 -8.03
N SER A 22 3.34 -14.42 -8.01
CA SER A 22 3.72 -15.78 -7.62
C SER A 22 3.37 -16.74 -8.76
N SER A 23 3.69 -18.02 -8.61
CA SER A 23 3.32 -19.07 -9.57
C SER A 23 1.82 -19.16 -9.89
N LYS A 24 0.95 -18.61 -9.03
CA LYS A 24 -0.52 -18.56 -9.23
C LYS A 24 -1.04 -17.21 -9.75
N GLY A 25 -0.15 -16.30 -10.13
CA GLY A 25 -0.49 -14.92 -10.50
C GLY A 25 -0.28 -13.94 -9.35
N ILE A 26 -1.12 -12.90 -9.26
CA ILE A 26 -0.95 -11.82 -8.27
C ILE A 26 -1.10 -12.37 -6.85
N SER A 27 -0.06 -12.19 -6.03
CA SER A 27 -0.06 -12.57 -4.63
C SER A 27 -0.78 -11.50 -3.81
N VAL A 28 -2.10 -11.64 -3.66
CA VAL A 28 -2.97 -10.64 -3.00
C VAL A 28 -2.54 -10.39 -1.55
N SER A 29 -2.16 -11.43 -0.81
CA SER A 29 -1.72 -11.32 0.57
C SER A 29 -0.41 -10.53 0.70
N ALA A 30 0.58 -10.80 -0.17
CA ALA A 30 1.83 -10.06 -0.22
C ALA A 30 1.57 -8.61 -0.66
N MET A 31 0.65 -8.39 -1.61
CA MET A 31 0.25 -7.07 -2.07
C MET A 31 -0.36 -6.27 -0.91
N VAL A 32 -1.35 -6.80 -0.20
CA VAL A 32 -2.00 -6.12 0.93
C VAL A 32 -0.99 -5.76 2.02
N LYS A 33 -0.08 -6.67 2.38
CA LYS A 33 0.99 -6.38 3.35
C LYS A 33 1.93 -5.27 2.88
N HIS A 34 2.36 -5.33 1.63
CA HIS A 34 3.24 -4.31 1.04
C HIS A 34 2.56 -2.93 1.02
N ARG A 35 1.28 -2.87 0.64
CA ARG A 35 0.46 -1.65 0.64
C ARG A 35 0.25 -1.12 2.06
N ALA A 36 -0.10 -1.99 3.01
CA ALA A 36 -0.24 -1.63 4.41
C ALA A 36 1.02 -0.98 4.97
N SER A 37 2.19 -1.61 4.78
CA SER A 37 3.47 -1.09 5.23
C SER A 37 3.81 0.25 4.57
N SER A 38 3.63 0.35 3.24
CA SER A 38 3.92 1.57 2.48
C SER A 38 3.03 2.75 2.89
N THR A 39 1.77 2.48 3.20
CA THR A 39 0.79 3.46 3.68
C THR A 39 1.15 3.94 5.09
N LEU A 40 1.49 3.04 6.00
CA LEU A 40 1.94 3.39 7.35
C LEU A 40 3.23 4.22 7.32
N PHE A 41 4.17 3.88 6.44
CA PHE A 41 5.39 4.65 6.25
C PHE A 41 5.11 6.05 5.67
N ALA A 42 4.23 6.16 4.67
CA ALA A 42 3.83 7.47 4.15
C ALA A 42 3.16 8.32 5.24
N MET A 43 2.33 7.71 6.08
CA MET A 43 1.69 8.37 7.20
C MET A 43 2.71 8.83 8.26
N SER A 44 3.73 8.02 8.58
CA SER A 44 4.76 8.42 9.54
C SER A 44 5.60 9.60 9.01
N GLN A 45 5.91 9.62 7.71
CA GLN A 45 6.60 10.75 7.08
C GLN A 45 5.77 12.03 7.16
N LEU A 46 4.47 11.92 6.87
CA LEU A 46 3.53 13.02 6.97
C LEU A 46 3.42 13.54 8.43
N ASN A 47 3.30 12.63 9.41
CA ASN A 47 3.27 13.00 10.83
C ASN A 47 4.55 13.75 11.25
N ALA A 48 5.71 13.33 10.77
CA ALA A 48 6.98 14.01 11.01
C ALA A 48 7.04 15.42 10.38
N MET A 49 6.36 15.64 9.25
CA MET A 49 6.25 16.93 8.58
C MET A 49 5.19 17.88 9.19
N GLY A 50 4.54 17.49 10.28
CA GLY A 50 3.57 18.34 10.99
C GLY A 50 2.10 17.95 10.79
N LEU A 51 1.80 16.84 10.11
CA LEU A 51 0.47 16.20 10.17
C LEU A 51 0.28 15.48 11.51
N ASN A 52 0.41 16.22 12.59
CA ASN A 52 0.09 15.78 13.94
C ASN A 52 -1.14 16.55 14.44
N ARG A 53 -1.73 16.09 15.55
CA ARG A 53 -2.93 16.68 16.19
C ARG A 53 -2.86 18.20 16.41
N ASN A 54 -1.67 18.79 16.44
CA ASN A 54 -1.45 20.21 16.72
C ASN A 54 -0.94 21.03 15.51
N GLY A 55 -0.62 20.39 14.37
CA GLY A 55 0.12 21.04 13.30
C GLY A 55 -0.74 21.57 12.15
N PHE A 56 -1.67 20.77 11.63
CA PHE A 56 -2.55 21.18 10.53
C PHE A 56 -4.03 21.09 10.89
N SER A 57 -4.86 21.90 10.24
CA SER A 57 -6.32 21.80 10.39
C SER A 57 -6.82 20.45 9.90
N LEU A 58 -7.92 19.97 10.48
CA LEU A 58 -8.54 18.70 10.10
C LEU A 58 -8.87 18.62 8.59
N LEU A 59 -9.24 19.75 7.99
CA LEU A 59 -9.52 19.82 6.55
C LEU A 59 -8.25 19.60 5.71
N LEU A 60 -7.14 20.21 6.10
CA LEU A 60 -5.88 20.08 5.39
C LEU A 60 -5.29 18.68 5.57
N SER A 61 -5.41 18.10 6.76
CA SER A 61 -4.97 16.72 7.00
C SER A 61 -5.78 15.69 6.22
N ALA A 62 -7.10 15.85 6.15
CA ALA A 62 -7.95 15.00 5.32
C ALA A 62 -7.56 15.07 3.84
N ARG A 63 -7.25 16.28 3.33
CA ARG A 63 -6.77 16.46 1.94
C ARG A 63 -5.41 15.80 1.72
N LEU A 64 -4.46 15.98 2.63
CA LEU A 64 -3.12 15.40 2.52
C LEU A 64 -3.18 13.87 2.60
N TYR A 65 -4.02 13.31 3.47
CA TYR A 65 -4.31 11.87 3.50
C TYR A 65 -4.88 11.38 2.15
N ALA A 66 -5.92 12.05 1.63
CA ALA A 66 -6.56 11.67 0.39
C ALA A 66 -5.63 11.77 -0.83
N SER A 67 -4.70 12.73 -0.85
CA SER A 67 -3.78 12.94 -1.97
C SER A 67 -2.52 12.05 -1.92
N PHE A 68 -1.99 11.74 -0.74
CA PHE A 68 -0.69 11.05 -0.63
C PHE A 68 -0.76 9.64 -0.05
N VAL A 69 -1.69 9.40 0.88
CA VAL A 69 -1.76 8.13 1.63
C VAL A 69 -2.74 7.18 0.97
N ARG A 70 -3.95 7.66 0.65
CA ARG A 70 -5.01 6.86 0.05
C ARG A 70 -4.62 6.22 -1.29
N PRO A 71 -3.94 6.91 -2.24
CA PRO A 71 -3.54 6.27 -3.50
C PRO A 71 -2.54 5.12 -3.31
N LYS A 72 -1.71 5.15 -2.26
CA LYS A 72 -0.77 4.06 -1.96
C LYS A 72 -1.49 2.80 -1.49
N LEU A 73 -2.61 2.97 -0.79
CA LEU A 73 -3.46 1.87 -0.34
C LEU A 73 -4.31 1.31 -1.50
N GLU A 74 -4.83 2.17 -2.36
CA GLU A 74 -5.73 1.80 -3.46
C GLU A 74 -5.03 1.22 -4.70
N TYR A 75 -3.72 1.45 -4.84
CA TYR A 75 -2.97 0.94 -5.98
C TYR A 75 -2.97 -0.59 -6.04
N GLY A 76 -3.42 -1.14 -7.18
CA GLY A 76 -3.48 -2.57 -7.44
C GLY A 76 -4.78 -3.24 -6.97
N LEU A 77 -5.67 -2.54 -6.26
CA LEU A 77 -6.94 -3.13 -5.79
C LEU A 77 -7.89 -3.49 -6.93
N ALA A 78 -7.89 -2.74 -8.03
CA ALA A 78 -8.77 -3.01 -9.17
C ALA A 78 -8.35 -4.23 -10.00
N ILE A 79 -7.09 -4.64 -9.90
CA ILE A 79 -6.50 -5.73 -10.71
C ILE A 79 -6.44 -7.03 -9.90
N ALA A 80 -6.46 -6.94 -8.56
CA ALA A 80 -6.42 -8.08 -7.67
C ALA A 80 -7.81 -8.59 -7.28
N HIS A 81 -7.99 -9.91 -7.21
CA HIS A 81 -9.18 -10.53 -6.63
C HIS A 81 -9.09 -10.53 -5.11
N LEU A 82 -9.63 -9.49 -4.48
CA LEU A 82 -9.64 -9.32 -3.03
C LEU A 82 -10.76 -10.12 -2.38
N LEU A 83 -10.45 -10.82 -1.29
CA LEU A 83 -11.45 -11.44 -0.42
C LEU A 83 -11.85 -10.49 0.71
N LYS A 84 -12.96 -10.78 1.39
CA LYS A 84 -13.45 -10.01 2.54
C LYS A 84 -12.38 -9.78 3.62
N LYS A 85 -11.54 -10.79 3.88
CA LYS A 85 -10.41 -10.70 4.83
C LYS A 85 -9.39 -9.63 4.44
N ASP A 86 -9.13 -9.47 3.15
CA ASP A 86 -8.14 -8.53 2.63
C ASP A 86 -8.64 -7.10 2.78
N TYR A 87 -9.95 -6.89 2.53
CA TYR A 87 -10.61 -5.62 2.84
C TYR A 87 -10.61 -5.28 4.32
N THR A 88 -10.78 -6.27 5.21
CA THR A 88 -10.70 -6.05 6.66
C THR A 88 -9.32 -5.54 7.07
N GLU A 89 -8.25 -6.12 6.54
CA GLU A 89 -6.88 -5.67 6.82
C GLU A 89 -6.61 -4.27 6.26
N LEU A 90 -7.05 -3.99 5.02
CA LEU A 90 -6.91 -2.66 4.41
C LEU A 90 -7.69 -1.58 5.20
N ASN A 91 -8.91 -1.90 5.62
CA ASN A 91 -9.72 -1.00 6.45
C ASN A 91 -9.06 -0.75 7.80
N ARG A 92 -8.48 -1.77 8.44
CA ARG A 92 -7.75 -1.60 9.70
C ARG A 92 -6.58 -0.62 9.57
N VAL A 93 -5.84 -0.67 8.45
CA VAL A 93 -4.74 0.27 8.18
C VAL A 93 -5.28 1.68 7.93
N GLN A 94 -6.35 1.80 7.15
CA GLN A 94 -7.02 3.07 6.91
C GLN A 94 -7.51 3.70 8.22
N ASP A 95 -8.20 2.95 9.07
CA ASP A 95 -8.73 3.42 10.35
C ASP A 95 -7.59 3.90 11.26
N ARG A 96 -6.44 3.20 11.26
CA ARG A 96 -5.26 3.62 12.02
C ARG A 96 -4.65 4.93 11.50
N CYS A 97 -4.68 5.18 10.20
CA CYS A 97 -4.16 6.41 9.61
C CYS A 97 -5.13 7.59 9.80
N ALA A 98 -6.44 7.35 9.67
CA ALA A 98 -7.46 8.36 9.90
C ALA A 98 -7.59 8.74 11.39
N SER A 99 -7.51 7.76 12.29
CA SER A 99 -7.57 8.00 13.75
C SER A 99 -6.31 8.63 14.33
N ALA A 100 -5.15 8.55 13.67
CA ALA A 100 -3.94 9.26 14.10
C ALA A 100 -4.09 10.80 14.05
N HIS A 101 -5.17 11.31 13.45
CA HIS A 101 -5.50 12.74 13.37
C HIS A 101 -6.63 13.19 14.31
N LEU A 102 -7.42 12.26 14.85
CA LEU A 102 -8.50 12.55 15.81
C LEU A 102 -8.00 12.39 17.22
#